data_AF-G5K983-F1
#
_entry.id   AF-G5K983-F1
#
_cell.length_a   1.000
_cell.length_b   1.000
_cell.length_c   1.000
_cell.angle_alpha   90.00
_cell.angle_beta   90.00
_cell.angle_gamma   90.00
#
_symmetry.space_group_name_H-M   'P 1'
#
loop_
_entity.id
_entity.type
_entity.pdbx_description
1 polymer ?
#
loop_
_entity_poly.entity_id
_entity_poly.type
_entity_poly.pdbx_seq_one_letter_code
_entity_poly.pdbx_strand_id
1 'polypeptide(L)'
;MKNAIIGITGNVSKGKSKDAWENGISRTDSSTFFSDIILEIGVPIILPIGFEQVVKDYVTMIDKLILTGGQHISPRFYGEKRSIKSDDYNEDRDIFESRLLMEMLKQNKPVLAICRGAQLVNVVSGRTLNQLISNHWQEEIPSQAHQSIRLSKNSVLFPIYGDSSQINSLHIQSTKELAPELEAITWDHKD
;
A
#
# COMPACT_ATOMS: atom_id res chain seq x y z
N MET A 1 -11.13 -12.48 -25.09
CA MET A 1 -11.16 -12.67 -23.62
C MET A 1 -11.54 -11.33 -23.00
N LYS A 2 -12.30 -11.30 -21.89
CA LYS A 2 -12.62 -10.05 -21.19
C LYS A 2 -11.35 -9.55 -20.50
N ASN A 3 -11.02 -8.26 -20.65
CA ASN A 3 -9.90 -7.66 -19.93
C ASN A 3 -10.15 -7.72 -18.42
N ALA A 4 -9.10 -8.00 -17.64
CA ALA A 4 -9.19 -7.95 -16.19
C ALA A 4 -9.41 -6.50 -15.73
N ILE A 5 -10.27 -6.30 -14.74
CA ILE A 5 -10.50 -5.02 -14.06
C ILE A 5 -9.66 -4.99 -12.79
N ILE A 6 -8.76 -4.02 -12.67
CA ILE A 6 -7.86 -3.88 -11.52
C ILE A 6 -8.25 -2.63 -10.74
N GLY A 7 -8.71 -2.82 -9.50
CA GLY A 7 -8.91 -1.72 -8.57
C GLY A 7 -7.57 -1.20 -8.06
N ILE A 8 -7.41 0.11 -8.01
CA ILE A 8 -6.22 0.79 -7.46
C ILE A 8 -6.72 1.70 -6.34
N THR A 9 -6.28 1.49 -5.11
CA THR A 9 -6.75 2.35 -4.01
C THR A 9 -6.19 3.76 -4.14
N GLY A 10 -7.08 4.74 -4.09
CA GLY A 10 -6.73 6.15 -4.13
C GLY A 10 -6.45 6.71 -2.73
N ASN A 11 -5.74 7.83 -2.72
CA ASN A 11 -5.60 8.72 -1.58
C ASN A 11 -6.42 9.99 -1.82
N VAL A 12 -6.47 10.87 -0.82
CA VAL A 12 -7.12 12.17 -0.92
C VAL A 12 -6.10 13.28 -0.85
N SER A 13 -5.97 14.07 -1.92
CA SER A 13 -5.28 15.36 -1.88
C SER A 13 -6.25 16.51 -1.69
N LYS A 14 -5.77 17.55 -1.04
CA LYS A 14 -6.46 18.84 -0.85
C LYS A 14 -5.69 19.94 -1.58
N GLY A 15 -6.38 21.01 -1.93
CA GLY A 15 -5.76 22.23 -2.45
C GLY A 15 -4.57 22.68 -1.61
N LYS A 16 -3.47 23.09 -2.26
CA LYS A 16 -2.19 23.33 -1.57
C LYS A 16 -2.15 24.65 -0.80
N SER A 17 -3.02 25.60 -1.16
CA SER A 17 -3.07 26.93 -0.56
C SER A 17 -4.48 27.26 -0.08
N LYS A 18 -4.57 27.88 1.10
CA LYS A 18 -5.83 28.37 1.68
C LYS A 18 -6.43 29.52 0.87
N ASP A 19 -5.60 30.25 0.12
CA ASP A 19 -6.02 31.42 -0.67
C ASP A 19 -6.17 31.09 -2.16
N ALA A 20 -5.96 29.83 -2.55
CA ALA A 20 -6.15 29.40 -3.93
C ALA A 20 -7.60 28.96 -4.18
N TRP A 21 -8.04 29.05 -5.44
CA TRP A 21 -9.39 28.66 -5.89
C TRP A 21 -9.75 27.20 -5.56
N GLU A 22 -8.74 26.36 -5.43
CA GLU A 22 -8.81 24.94 -5.07
C GLU A 22 -9.02 24.69 -3.57
N ASN A 23 -9.01 25.74 -2.74
CA ASN A 23 -9.30 25.59 -1.32
C ASN A 23 -10.72 25.00 -1.13
N GLY A 24 -10.82 23.98 -0.28
CA GLY A 24 -12.04 23.20 -0.09
C GLY A 24 -12.28 22.10 -1.13
N ILE A 25 -11.52 22.05 -2.24
CA ILE A 25 -11.60 20.95 -3.21
C ILE A 25 -10.70 19.81 -2.76
N SER A 26 -11.31 18.65 -2.57
CA SER A 26 -10.61 17.38 -2.36
C SER A 26 -10.66 16.54 -3.62
N ARG A 27 -9.58 15.82 -3.93
CA ARG A 27 -9.48 14.94 -5.10
C ARG A 27 -9.11 13.55 -4.62
N THR A 28 -9.70 12.55 -5.24
CA THR A 28 -9.15 11.19 -5.18
C THR A 28 -8.01 11.10 -6.19
N ASP A 29 -6.85 10.62 -5.76
CA ASP A 29 -5.68 10.46 -6.62
C ASP A 29 -4.95 9.14 -6.36
N SER A 30 -4.16 8.74 -7.35
CA SER A 30 -3.18 7.66 -7.26
C SER A 30 -2.07 7.96 -8.26
N SER A 31 -0.87 7.44 -8.03
CA SER A 31 0.22 7.53 -9.00
C SER A 31 -0.21 6.94 -10.35
N THR A 32 0.04 7.66 -11.44
CA THR A 32 -0.26 7.17 -12.79
C THR A 32 0.58 5.97 -13.15
N PHE A 33 1.74 5.76 -12.50
CA PHE A 33 2.56 4.56 -12.68
C PHE A 33 1.74 3.27 -12.61
N PHE A 34 0.78 3.19 -11.69
CA PHE A 34 -0.10 2.02 -11.59
C PHE A 34 -1.09 1.95 -12.76
N SER A 35 -1.77 3.05 -13.09
CA SER A 35 -2.74 3.04 -14.19
C SER A 35 -2.08 2.78 -15.55
N ASP A 36 -0.91 3.38 -15.78
CA ASP A 36 -0.20 3.32 -17.06
C ASP A 36 0.23 1.88 -17.36
N ILE A 37 0.80 1.18 -16.37
CA ILE A 37 1.15 -0.25 -16.50
C ILE A 37 -0.10 -1.11 -16.70
N ILE A 38 -1.17 -0.85 -15.94
CA ILE A 38 -2.38 -1.66 -16.04
C ILE A 38 -3.09 -1.46 -17.39
N LEU A 39 -3.04 -0.27 -18.00
CA LEU A 39 -3.61 -0.01 -19.33
C LEU A 39 -3.00 -0.89 -20.43
N GLU A 40 -1.77 -1.39 -20.24
CA GLU A 40 -1.14 -2.32 -21.19
C GLU A 40 -1.68 -3.75 -21.09
N ILE A 41 -2.28 -4.13 -19.96
CA ILE A 41 -2.66 -5.53 -19.65
C ILE A 41 -4.11 -5.72 -19.18
N GLY A 42 -4.86 -4.63 -18.99
CA GLY A 42 -6.19 -4.66 -18.37
C GLY A 42 -6.85 -3.29 -18.29
N VAL A 43 -7.78 -3.14 -17.34
CA VAL A 43 -8.57 -1.92 -17.13
C VAL A 43 -8.36 -1.43 -15.70
N PRO A 44 -7.70 -0.27 -15.48
CA PRO A 44 -7.56 0.29 -14.14
C PRO A 44 -8.82 1.03 -13.71
N ILE A 45 -9.19 0.91 -12.44
CA ILE A 45 -10.21 1.74 -11.78
C ILE A 45 -9.63 2.28 -10.48
N ILE A 46 -9.56 3.61 -10.35
CA ILE A 46 -9.17 4.25 -9.10
C ILE A 46 -10.35 4.21 -8.14
N LEU A 47 -10.15 3.63 -6.97
CA LEU A 47 -11.16 3.51 -5.92
C LEU A 47 -11.01 4.67 -4.93
N PRO A 48 -12.01 5.56 -4.78
CA PRO A 48 -11.98 6.58 -3.74
C PRO A 48 -12.07 5.92 -2.36
N ILE A 49 -11.62 6.64 -1.34
CA ILE A 49 -11.85 6.25 0.06
C ILE A 49 -13.37 6.24 0.28
N GLY A 50 -13.94 5.06 0.43
CA GLY A 50 -15.37 4.84 0.59
C GLY A 50 -15.76 4.42 2.01
N PHE A 51 -17.06 4.29 2.22
CA PHE A 51 -17.60 3.70 3.45
C PHE A 51 -17.67 2.17 3.35
N GLU A 52 -17.85 1.49 4.48
CA GLU A 52 -17.91 0.02 4.54
C GLU A 52 -19.02 -0.56 3.65
N GLN A 53 -20.13 0.15 3.47
CA GLN A 53 -21.29 -0.33 2.71
C GLN A 53 -20.99 -0.57 1.23
N VAL A 54 -20.04 0.17 0.65
CA VAL A 54 -19.70 0.06 -0.79
C VAL A 54 -18.59 -0.95 -1.07
N VAL A 55 -17.96 -1.51 -0.03
CA VAL A 55 -16.82 -2.43 -0.16
C VAL A 55 -17.18 -3.65 -0.99
N LYS A 56 -18.32 -4.28 -0.70
CA LYS A 56 -18.76 -5.48 -1.42
C LYS A 56 -19.03 -5.19 -2.89
N ASP A 57 -19.60 -4.02 -3.20
CA ASP A 57 -19.85 -3.60 -4.57
C ASP A 57 -18.54 -3.37 -5.32
N TYR A 58 -17.58 -2.68 -4.70
CA TYR A 58 -16.24 -2.51 -5.28
C TYR A 58 -15.55 -3.84 -5.55
N VAL A 59 -15.50 -4.73 -4.57
CA VAL A 59 -14.85 -6.03 -4.75
C VAL A 59 -15.58 -6.86 -5.80
N THR A 60 -16.90 -6.76 -5.92
CA THR A 60 -17.66 -7.45 -6.99
C THR A 60 -17.27 -6.92 -8.38
N MET A 61 -17.01 -5.63 -8.53
CA MET A 61 -16.67 -5.00 -9.83
C MET A 61 -15.25 -5.29 -10.32
N ILE A 62 -14.30 -5.52 -9.40
CA ILE A 62 -12.87 -5.71 -9.75
C ILE A 62 -12.47 -7.18 -9.71
N ASP A 63 -11.49 -7.56 -10.53
CA ASP A 63 -10.91 -8.91 -10.55
C ASP A 63 -9.68 -9.01 -9.65
N LYS A 64 -8.98 -7.90 -9.43
CA LYS A 64 -7.72 -7.78 -8.68
C LYS A 64 -7.65 -6.41 -7.99
N LEU A 65 -6.85 -6.30 -6.94
CA LEU A 65 -6.65 -5.05 -6.21
C LEU A 65 -5.16 -4.70 -6.09
N ILE A 66 -4.84 -3.42 -6.24
CA ILE A 66 -3.57 -2.81 -5.86
C ILE A 66 -3.83 -1.91 -4.65
N LEU A 67 -3.24 -2.26 -3.51
CA LEU A 67 -3.16 -1.38 -2.32
C LEU A 67 -1.92 -0.50 -2.47
N THR A 68 -2.13 0.79 -2.62
CA THR A 68 -1.05 1.75 -2.90
C THR A 68 -0.31 2.21 -1.65
N GLY A 69 0.85 2.85 -1.84
CA GLY A 69 1.58 3.54 -0.77
C GLY A 69 0.83 4.74 -0.19
N GLY A 70 1.40 5.40 0.82
CA GLY A 70 0.89 6.66 1.36
C GLY A 70 1.19 6.84 2.84
N GLN A 71 0.24 7.44 3.56
CA GLN A 71 0.37 7.81 4.98
C GLN A 71 0.67 6.63 5.91
N HIS A 72 1.11 6.91 7.13
CA HIS A 72 1.23 5.88 8.17
C HIS A 72 -0.11 5.21 8.48
N ILE A 73 -0.05 3.94 8.89
CA ILE A 73 -1.20 3.24 9.45
C ILE A 73 -1.31 3.61 10.92
N SER A 74 -2.51 4.00 11.36
CA SER A 74 -2.74 4.41 12.74
C SER A 74 -2.45 3.27 13.73
N PRO A 75 -1.65 3.50 14.79
CA PRO A 75 -1.35 2.50 15.81
C PRO A 75 -2.56 1.87 16.49
N ARG A 76 -3.69 2.57 16.47
CA ARG A 76 -4.98 2.07 16.94
C ARG A 76 -5.40 0.76 16.24
N PHE A 77 -5.05 0.57 14.97
CA PHE A 77 -5.43 -0.64 14.21
C PHE A 77 -4.63 -1.88 14.59
N TYR A 78 -3.49 -1.73 15.27
CA TYR A 78 -2.69 -2.84 15.79
C TYR A 78 -2.47 -2.77 17.31
N GLY A 79 -3.37 -2.07 18.02
CA GLY A 79 -3.45 -2.10 19.48
C GLY A 79 -2.34 -1.36 20.24
N GLU A 80 -1.55 -0.52 19.56
CA GLU A 80 -0.48 0.24 20.19
C GLU A 80 -0.86 1.72 20.42
N LYS A 81 -0.21 2.35 21.40
CA LYS A 81 -0.28 3.81 21.58
C LYS A 81 0.63 4.48 20.56
N ARG A 82 0.21 5.65 20.07
CA ARG A 82 1.04 6.48 19.19
C ARG A 82 2.31 6.93 19.92
N SER A 83 3.46 6.53 19.38
CA SER A 83 4.79 6.85 19.92
C SER A 83 5.49 7.96 19.12
N ILE A 84 5.04 8.24 17.90
CA ILE A 84 5.58 9.32 17.06
C ILE A 84 4.62 10.50 16.92
N LYS A 85 5.17 11.71 16.89
CA LYS A 85 4.40 12.93 16.58
C LYS A 85 4.39 13.18 15.06
N SER A 86 3.54 12.47 14.34
CA SER A 86 3.33 12.64 12.89
C SER A 86 1.87 12.89 12.54
N ASP A 87 1.56 13.88 11.71
CA ASP A 87 0.16 14.15 11.31
C ASP A 87 -0.21 13.40 10.02
N ASP A 88 0.69 12.56 9.53
CA ASP A 88 0.56 11.79 8.30
C ASP A 88 -0.16 10.46 8.56
N TYR A 89 -1.45 10.56 8.90
CA TYR A 89 -2.36 9.43 9.10
C TYR A 89 -3.68 9.69 8.37
N ASN A 90 -4.35 8.62 7.95
CA ASN A 90 -5.71 8.70 7.40
C ASN A 90 -6.52 7.48 7.85
N GLU A 91 -7.20 7.60 9.00
CA GLU A 91 -7.94 6.46 9.59
C GLU A 91 -9.12 6.01 8.72
N ASP A 92 -9.75 6.92 7.96
CA ASP A 92 -10.82 6.54 7.02
C ASP A 92 -10.27 5.63 5.91
N ARG A 93 -9.05 5.92 5.44
CA ARG A 93 -8.32 5.05 4.50
C ARG A 93 -7.95 3.72 5.14
N ASP A 94 -7.44 3.73 6.37
CA ASP A 94 -7.09 2.51 7.11
C ASP A 94 -8.32 1.58 7.23
N ILE A 95 -9.48 2.12 7.61
CA ILE A 95 -10.74 1.38 7.71
C ILE A 95 -11.14 0.82 6.34
N PHE A 96 -11.24 1.70 5.35
CA PHE A 96 -11.73 1.32 4.03
C PHE A 96 -10.87 0.25 3.37
N GLU A 97 -9.55 0.43 3.35
CA GLU A 97 -8.64 -0.52 2.73
C GLU A 97 -8.55 -1.84 3.52
N SER A 98 -8.68 -1.81 4.85
CA SER A 98 -8.75 -3.04 5.65
C SER A 98 -9.98 -3.87 5.26
N ARG A 99 -11.13 -3.21 5.08
CA ARG A 99 -12.38 -3.85 4.65
C ARG A 99 -12.28 -4.38 3.22
N LEU A 100 -11.69 -3.62 2.30
CA LEU A 100 -11.39 -4.08 0.94
C LEU A 100 -10.53 -5.34 0.95
N LEU A 101 -9.42 -5.33 1.71
CA LEU A 101 -8.53 -6.48 1.81
C LEU A 101 -9.26 -7.73 2.33
N MET A 102 -10.00 -7.60 3.43
CA MET A 102 -10.76 -8.73 3.99
C MET A 102 -11.78 -9.30 3.00
N GLU A 103 -12.50 -8.44 2.25
CA GLU A 103 -13.48 -8.91 1.26
C GLU A 103 -12.80 -9.49 0.01
N MET A 104 -11.66 -8.96 -0.44
CA MET A 104 -10.84 -9.55 -1.51
C MET A 104 -10.37 -10.96 -1.14
N LEU A 105 -9.84 -11.13 0.07
CA LEU A 105 -9.36 -12.43 0.58
C LEU A 105 -10.52 -13.42 0.71
N LYS A 106 -11.67 -12.98 1.24
CA LYS A 106 -12.89 -13.80 1.34
C LYS A 106 -13.37 -14.30 -0.03
N GLN A 107 -13.21 -13.51 -1.08
CA GLN A 107 -13.55 -13.90 -2.46
C GLN A 107 -12.39 -14.58 -3.21
N ASN A 108 -11.26 -14.86 -2.55
CA ASN A 108 -10.04 -15.43 -3.14
C ASN A 108 -9.53 -14.62 -4.35
N LYS A 109 -9.65 -13.29 -4.31
CA LYS A 109 -9.19 -12.41 -5.38
C LYS A 109 -7.76 -11.90 -5.11
N PRO A 110 -6.87 -11.87 -6.12
CA PRO A 110 -5.48 -11.44 -5.93
C PRO A 110 -5.34 -9.98 -5.48
N VAL A 111 -4.39 -9.74 -4.58
CA VAL A 111 -4.03 -8.40 -4.10
C VAL A 111 -2.52 -8.19 -4.25
N LEU A 112 -2.12 -7.05 -4.83
CA LEU A 112 -0.75 -6.55 -4.79
C LEU A 112 -0.70 -5.38 -3.81
N ALA A 113 0.19 -5.45 -2.82
CA ALA A 113 0.25 -4.48 -1.74
C ALA A 113 1.63 -3.81 -1.69
N ILE A 114 1.66 -2.48 -1.75
CA ILE A 114 2.90 -1.72 -2.00
C ILE A 114 3.16 -0.74 -0.86
N CYS A 115 4.36 -0.77 -0.28
CA CYS A 115 4.78 0.10 0.83
C CYS A 115 3.76 0.04 1.98
N ARG A 116 3.00 1.13 2.20
CA ARG A 116 1.87 1.18 3.15
C ARG A 116 0.89 0.02 2.96
N GLY A 117 0.55 -0.34 1.73
CA GLY A 117 -0.35 -1.46 1.46
C GLY A 117 0.17 -2.77 2.07
N ALA A 118 1.47 -3.05 1.96
CA ALA A 118 2.06 -4.27 2.53
C ALA A 118 2.03 -4.25 4.07
N GLN A 119 2.24 -3.08 4.67
CA GLN A 119 2.10 -2.88 6.12
C GLN A 119 0.64 -3.13 6.56
N LEU A 120 -0.34 -2.69 5.76
CA LEU A 120 -1.76 -2.88 6.04
C LEU A 120 -2.14 -4.36 6.04
N VAL A 121 -1.59 -5.13 5.09
CA VAL A 121 -1.78 -6.59 5.05
C VAL A 121 -1.33 -7.22 6.37
N ASN A 122 -0.16 -6.83 6.88
CA ASN A 122 0.35 -7.34 8.16
C ASN A 122 -0.53 -6.94 9.37
N VAL A 123 -1.02 -5.68 9.38
CA VAL A 123 -1.92 -5.18 10.44
C VAL A 123 -3.27 -5.89 10.43
N VAL A 124 -3.88 -6.07 9.26
CA VAL A 124 -5.15 -6.82 9.11
C VAL A 124 -4.99 -8.29 9.50
N SER A 125 -3.79 -8.83 9.32
CA SER A 125 -3.38 -10.18 9.77
C SER A 125 -3.04 -10.23 11.28
N GLY A 126 -3.40 -9.19 12.03
CA GLY A 126 -3.33 -9.18 13.49
C GLY A 126 -1.94 -8.90 14.08
N ARG A 127 -1.02 -8.31 13.30
CA ARG A 127 0.33 -7.98 13.76
C ARG A 127 0.65 -6.50 13.77
N THR A 128 1.81 -6.17 14.32
CA THR A 128 2.22 -4.81 14.68
C THR A 128 3.29 -4.26 13.73
N LEU A 129 3.44 -2.94 13.77
CA LEU A 129 4.44 -2.20 13.00
C LEU A 129 5.43 -1.50 13.92
N ASN A 130 6.65 -1.32 13.44
CA ASN A 130 7.55 -0.32 13.98
C ASN A 130 7.02 1.04 13.52
N GLN A 131 6.67 1.91 14.48
CA GLN A 131 6.17 3.25 14.15
C GLN A 131 7.26 4.18 13.59
N LEU A 132 8.53 3.90 13.89
CA LEU A 132 9.67 4.64 13.37
C LEU A 132 10.86 3.71 13.16
N ILE A 133 11.46 3.78 11.98
CA ILE A 133 12.76 3.23 11.66
C ILE A 133 13.64 4.31 11.02
N SER A 134 14.95 4.20 11.22
CA SER A 134 15.96 5.07 10.61
C SER A 134 16.49 4.47 9.31
N ASN A 135 16.97 5.29 8.37
CA ASN A 135 17.66 4.89 7.14
C ASN A 135 16.81 4.22 6.04
N HIS A 136 15.47 4.35 6.10
CA HIS A 136 14.54 3.90 5.05
C HIS A 136 13.82 5.05 4.32
N TRP A 137 14.43 6.23 4.39
CA TRP A 137 13.95 7.42 3.68
C TRP A 137 15.06 7.96 2.78
N GLN A 138 14.85 7.82 1.48
CA GLN A 138 15.75 8.38 0.47
C GLN A 138 15.42 9.84 0.18
N GLU A 139 16.43 10.66 -0.09
CA GLU A 139 16.26 12.06 -0.52
C GLU A 139 16.28 12.18 -2.06
N GLU A 140 16.76 11.14 -2.74
CA GLU A 140 16.85 11.06 -4.19
C GLU A 140 15.49 10.88 -4.86
N ILE A 141 15.46 11.03 -6.19
CA ILE A 141 14.26 10.85 -7.00
C ILE A 141 13.69 9.43 -6.76
N PRO A 142 12.38 9.25 -6.54
CA PRO A 142 11.78 7.94 -6.21
C PRO A 142 12.09 6.79 -7.18
N SER A 143 12.45 7.08 -8.43
CA SER A 143 12.83 6.06 -9.43
C SER A 143 14.26 5.55 -9.28
N GLN A 144 15.09 6.19 -8.44
CA GLN A 144 16.45 5.78 -8.18
C GLN A 144 16.49 4.72 -7.07
N ALA A 145 17.33 3.71 -7.30
CA ALA A 145 17.57 2.66 -6.33
C ALA A 145 18.42 3.23 -5.16
N HIS A 146 18.07 2.83 -3.94
CA HIS A 146 18.65 3.34 -2.70
C HIS A 146 19.18 2.22 -1.79
N GLN A 147 18.50 1.07 -1.75
CA GLN A 147 18.85 -0.04 -0.85
C GLN A 147 18.92 -1.37 -1.60
N SER A 148 19.83 -2.24 -1.14
CA SER A 148 19.99 -3.59 -1.63
C SER A 148 19.05 -4.53 -0.89
N ILE A 149 18.43 -5.46 -1.61
CA ILE A 149 17.61 -6.51 -1.03
C ILE A 149 18.10 -7.89 -1.45
N ARG A 150 17.87 -8.89 -0.60
CA ARG A 150 17.96 -10.31 -0.94
C ARG A 150 16.58 -10.91 -1.07
N LEU A 151 16.43 -11.82 -2.03
CA LEU A 151 15.18 -12.54 -2.24
C LEU A 151 15.33 -14.02 -1.92
N SER A 152 14.29 -14.62 -1.35
CA SER A 152 14.17 -16.07 -1.22
C SER A 152 14.09 -16.71 -2.60
N LYS A 153 14.82 -17.81 -2.83
CA LYS A 153 14.76 -18.58 -4.08
C LYS A 153 13.37 -19.16 -4.38
N ASN A 154 12.55 -19.33 -3.35
CA ASN A 154 11.19 -19.84 -3.47
C ASN A 154 10.15 -18.72 -3.67
N SER A 155 10.59 -17.46 -3.69
CA SER A 155 9.72 -16.29 -3.86
C SER A 155 9.13 -16.23 -5.27
N VAL A 156 7.87 -15.82 -5.37
CA VAL A 156 7.22 -15.46 -6.64
C VAL A 156 7.94 -14.31 -7.37
N LEU A 157 8.74 -13.53 -6.65
CA LEU A 157 9.51 -12.40 -7.19
C LEU A 157 10.91 -12.80 -7.68
N PHE A 158 11.39 -14.01 -7.33
CA PHE A 158 12.72 -14.47 -7.72
C PHE A 158 12.96 -14.48 -9.24
N PRO A 159 12.01 -14.91 -10.10
CA PRO A 159 12.21 -14.85 -11.56
C PRO A 159 12.33 -13.43 -12.13
N ILE A 160 11.90 -12.40 -11.38
CA ILE A 160 11.91 -11.00 -11.81
C ILE A 160 13.20 -10.30 -11.35
N TYR A 161 13.59 -10.53 -10.09
CA TYR A 161 14.68 -9.78 -9.45
C TYR A 161 15.96 -10.59 -9.20
N GLY A 162 15.93 -11.92 -9.33
CA GLY A 162 17.05 -12.78 -9.01
C GLY A 162 17.29 -12.92 -7.50
N ASP A 163 18.53 -13.19 -7.11
CA ASP A 163 18.97 -13.40 -5.73
C ASP A 163 19.17 -12.09 -4.95
N SER A 164 19.58 -11.04 -5.65
CA SER A 164 19.76 -9.70 -5.10
C SER A 164 19.38 -8.62 -6.11
N SER A 165 18.82 -7.53 -5.62
CA SER A 165 18.41 -6.38 -6.44
C SER A 165 18.56 -5.07 -5.66
N GLN A 166 18.46 -3.94 -6.38
CA GLN A 166 18.39 -2.61 -5.78
C GLN A 166 16.96 -2.07 -5.94
N ILE A 167 16.44 -1.47 -4.87
CA ILE A 167 15.10 -0.86 -4.84
C ILE A 167 15.17 0.53 -4.21
N ASN A 168 14.14 1.34 -4.41
CA ASN A 168 13.93 2.58 -3.68
C ASN A 168 13.51 2.31 -2.21
N SER A 169 13.52 3.36 -1.38
CA SER A 169 13.10 3.31 0.03
C SER A 169 12.47 4.63 0.45
N LEU A 170 11.15 4.63 0.68
CA LEU A 170 10.35 5.82 0.99
C LEU A 170 9.33 5.49 2.08
N HIS A 171 9.81 4.98 3.22
CA HIS A 171 8.96 4.64 4.35
C HIS A 171 9.70 4.80 5.68
N ILE A 172 8.98 5.23 6.71
CA ILE A 172 9.53 5.31 8.07
C ILE A 172 8.83 4.35 9.04
N GLN A 173 7.83 3.60 8.57
CA GLN A 173 7.25 2.46 9.27
C GLN A 173 7.74 1.15 8.64
N SER A 174 7.78 0.07 9.41
CA SER A 174 8.02 -1.29 8.89
C SER A 174 7.26 -2.34 9.69
N THR A 175 7.22 -3.55 9.15
CA THR A 175 6.77 -4.74 9.89
C THR A 175 7.63 -4.95 11.13
N LYS A 176 7.00 -5.07 12.30
CA LYS A 176 7.67 -5.40 13.57
C LYS A 176 7.60 -6.89 13.84
N GLU A 177 6.40 -7.44 13.80
CA GLU A 177 6.14 -8.87 13.83
C GLU A 177 5.44 -9.25 12.53
N LEU A 178 5.94 -10.26 11.84
CA LEU A 178 5.26 -10.79 10.65
C LEU A 178 4.14 -11.73 11.09
N ALA A 179 2.98 -11.65 10.43
CA ALA A 179 1.88 -12.55 10.70
C ALA A 179 2.22 -13.99 10.30
N PRO A 180 1.84 -15.01 11.09
CA PRO A 180 2.23 -16.41 10.87
C PRO A 180 1.69 -17.00 9.55
N GLU A 181 0.63 -16.42 9.00
CA GLU A 181 0.07 -16.74 7.69
C GLU A 181 0.81 -16.08 6.51
N LEU A 182 1.76 -15.19 6.80
CA LEU A 182 2.59 -14.51 5.82
C LEU A 182 4.01 -15.09 5.82
N GLU A 183 4.62 -15.12 4.65
CA GLU A 183 6.01 -15.52 4.47
C GLU A 183 6.86 -14.29 4.09
N ALA A 184 7.94 -14.07 4.83
CA ALA A 184 8.95 -13.10 4.42
C ALA A 184 9.70 -13.67 3.21
N ILE A 185 9.66 -12.95 2.10
CA ILE A 185 10.29 -13.38 0.84
C ILE A 185 11.45 -12.47 0.39
N THR A 186 11.60 -11.30 1.03
CA THR A 186 12.64 -10.32 0.74
C THR A 186 13.10 -9.63 2.01
N TRP A 187 14.40 -9.34 2.12
CA TRP A 187 15.00 -8.67 3.28
C TRP A 187 15.96 -7.57 2.82
N ASP A 188 15.95 -6.42 3.52
CA ASP A 188 17.06 -5.47 3.45
C ASP A 188 18.29 -6.13 4.10
N HIS A 189 19.48 -5.81 3.61
CA HIS A 189 20.73 -6.24 4.24
C HIS A 189 21.03 -5.54 5.58
N LYS A 190 20.39 -4.38 5.83
CA LYS A 190 20.64 -3.54 7.00
C LYS A 190 19.79 -3.93 8.23
N ASP A 191 18.73 -4.71 8.02
CA ASP A 191 17.76 -5.19 9.02
C ASP A 191 17.86 -6.72 9.20
#